data_AF-J1K6N4-F1
#
_entry.id   AF-J1K6N4-F1
#
_cell.length_a   1.000
_cell.length_b   1.000
_cell.length_c   1.000
_cell.angle_alpha   90.00
_cell.angle_beta   90.00
_cell.angle_gamma   90.00
#
_symmetry.space_group_name_H-M   'P 1'
#
loop_
_entity.id
_entity.type
_entity.pdbx_description
1 polymer ?
#
loop_
_entity_poly.entity_id
_entity_poly.type
_entity_poly.pdbx_seq_one_letter_code
_entity_poly.pdbx_strand_id
1 'polypeptide(L)' 'MNDRDEKNLTTPFKVGDDLLGANSEIARKLRQFYMEIQEEALPRRLLELLEKLERAEQFALNNVEKV' A
#
# COMPACT_ATOMS: atom_id res chain seq x y z
N MET A 1 -40.02 -1.59 7.23
CA MET A 1 -38.95 -2.01 8.16
C MET A 1 -37.96 -2.86 7.39
N ASN A 2 -36.96 -2.25 6.74
CA ASN A 2 -35.59 -2.77 6.65
C ASN A 2 -34.68 -1.74 5.95
N ASP A 3 -34.34 -0.64 6.63
CA ASP A 3 -33.54 0.47 6.07
C ASP A 3 -32.22 0.69 6.84
N ARG A 4 -31.51 -0.37 7.26
CA ARG A 4 -30.29 -0.18 8.08
C ARG A 4 -29.09 -1.06 7.77
N ASP A 5 -29.06 -1.72 6.61
CA ASP A 5 -27.86 -2.40 6.10
C ASP A 5 -27.14 -1.58 5.02
N GLU A 6 -27.31 -0.25 5.00
CA GLU A 6 -26.41 0.63 4.26
C GLU A 6 -25.07 0.68 4.99
N LYS A 7 -24.24 -0.30 4.63
CA LYS A 7 -22.81 -0.14 4.40
C LYS A 7 -22.12 0.64 5.51
N ASN A 8 -21.54 -0.13 6.43
CA ASN A 8 -20.25 0.19 7.03
C ASN A 8 -19.20 0.42 5.91
N LEU A 9 -19.37 1.47 5.10
CA LEU A 9 -18.33 2.12 4.31
C LEU A 9 -17.54 2.98 5.30
N THR A 10 -16.98 2.29 6.28
CA THR A 10 -15.85 2.78 7.04
C THR A 10 -14.75 2.83 6.01
N THR A 11 -14.57 3.99 5.36
CA THR A 11 -13.33 4.30 4.65
C THR A 11 -12.20 3.76 5.53
N PRO A 12 -11.25 2.96 5.03
CA PRO A 12 -10.29 2.22 5.87
C PRO A 12 -9.52 3.12 6.86
N PHE A 13 -9.52 4.43 6.61
CA PHE A 13 -8.95 5.47 7.45
C PHE A 13 -9.84 5.96 8.60
N LYS A 14 -11.15 5.70 8.65
CA LYS A 14 -12.08 6.22 9.68
C LYS A 14 -11.72 5.76 11.09
N VAL A 15 -11.30 4.49 11.24
CA VAL A 15 -10.82 3.95 12.53
C VAL A 15 -9.51 4.63 12.95
N GLY A 16 -8.62 4.89 11.99
CA GLY A 16 -7.37 5.62 12.26
C GLY A 16 -7.59 7.11 12.53
N ASP A 17 -8.53 7.74 11.84
CA ASP A 17 -8.87 9.16 12.01
C ASP A 17 -9.55 9.41 13.36
N ASP A 18 -10.38 8.47 13.85
CA ASP A 18 -10.97 8.52 15.19
C ASP A 18 -9.88 8.42 16.29
N LEU A 19 -8.88 7.57 16.08
CA LEU A 19 -7.72 7.46 16.98
C LEU A 19 -6.83 8.72 16.96
N LEU A 20 -6.78 9.41 15.82
CA LEU A 20 -6.01 10.65 15.66
C LEU A 20 -6.74 11.88 16.20
N GLY A 21 -8.05 11.79 16.47
CA GLY A 21 -8.85 12.84 17.11
C GLY A 21 -8.68 14.20 16.44
N ALA A 22 -8.14 15.18 17.18
CA ALA A 22 -7.89 16.54 16.68
C ALA A 22 -6.89 16.60 15.49
N ASN A 23 -6.07 15.56 15.30
CA ASN A 23 -5.11 15.46 14.20
C ASN A 23 -5.67 14.74 12.96
N SER A 24 -6.94 14.30 12.99
CA SER A 24 -7.60 13.63 11.85
C SER A 24 -7.54 14.45 10.56
N GLU A 25 -7.75 15.77 10.65
CA GLU A 25 -7.66 16.68 9.50
C GLU A 25 -6.23 16.83 8.97
N ILE A 26 -5.22 16.74 9.84
CA ILE A 26 -3.81 16.74 9.44
C ILE A 26 -3.52 15.47 8.65
N ALA A 27 -3.96 14.31 9.16
CA ALA A 27 -3.78 13.04 8.47
C ALA A 27 -4.52 13.00 7.13
N ARG A 28 -5.74 13.57 7.06
CA ARG A 28 -6.49 13.71 5.81
C ARG A 28 -5.71 14.52 4.78
N LYS A 29 -5.16 15.68 5.18
CA LYS A 29 -4.35 16.54 4.30
C LYS A 29 -3.05 15.86 3.85
N LEU A 30 -2.37 15.14 4.74
CA LEU A 30 -1.16 14.39 4.39
C LEU A 30 -1.47 13.30 3.35
N ARG A 31 -2.56 12.55 3.53
CA ARG A 31 -2.98 11.55 2.54
C ARG A 31 -3.27 12.19 1.19
N GLN A 32 -4.01 13.29 1.17
CA GLN A 32 -4.27 14.03 -0.08
C GLN A 32 -2.97 14.48 -0.74
N PHE A 33 -2.08 15.10 0.03
CA PHE A 33 -0.78 15.56 -0.47
C PHE A 33 0.03 14.43 -1.09
N TYR A 34 0.20 13.30 -0.40
CA TYR A 34 0.96 12.17 -0.92
C TYR A 34 0.30 11.54 -2.17
N MET A 35 -1.03 11.49 -2.23
CA MET A 35 -1.73 10.99 -3.43
C MET A 35 -1.57 11.94 -4.63
N GLU A 36 -1.50 13.25 -4.40
CA GLU A 36 -1.32 14.25 -5.47
C GLU A 36 0.12 14.26 -6.03
N ILE A 37 1.13 14.02 -5.19
CA ILE A 37 2.54 14.08 -5.61
C ILE A 37 3.13 12.73 -6.03
N GLN A 38 2.46 11.61 -5.71
CA GLN A 38 2.98 10.30 -6.01
C GLN A 38 2.93 10.07 -7.52
N GLU A 39 4.10 10.00 -8.16
CA GLU A 39 4.23 9.59 -9.55
C GLU A 39 3.62 8.19 -9.73
N GLU A 40 2.73 8.03 -10.71
CA GLU A 40 2.04 6.75 -10.96
C GLU A 40 3.01 5.66 -11.44
N ALA A 41 4.11 6.05 -12.09
CA ALA A 41 5.11 5.12 -12.61
C ALA A 41 6.22 4.86 -11.58
N LEU A 42 6.44 3.58 -11.28
CA LEU A 42 7.48 3.16 -10.37
C LEU A 42 8.88 3.43 -10.98
N PRO A 43 9.82 4.08 -10.26
CA PRO A 43 11.14 4.41 -10.80
C PRO A 43 11.90 3.19 -11.34
N ARG A 44 12.55 3.34 -12.49
CA ARG A 44 13.29 2.26 -13.18
C ARG A 44 14.27 1.49 -12.29
N ARG A 45 14.98 2.18 -11.40
CA ARG A 45 15.93 1.56 -10.45
C ARG A 45 15.28 0.50 -9.56
N LEU A 46 14.01 0.69 -9.18
CA LEU A 46 13.28 -0.24 -8.33
C LEU A 46 12.84 -1.46 -9.16
N LEU A 47 12.45 -1.27 -10.43
CA LEU A 47 12.20 -2.38 -11.36
C LEU A 47 13.46 -3.24 -11.55
N GLU A 48 14.61 -2.61 -11.77
CA GLU A 48 15.89 -3.32 -11.91
C GLU A 48 16.26 -4.13 -10.64
N LEU A 49 15.89 -3.63 -9.46
CA LEU A 49 16.07 -4.37 -8.20
C LEU A 49 15.14 -5.57 -8.10
N LEU A 50 13.88 -5.44 -8.53
CA LEU A 50 12.93 -6.56 -8.59
C LEU A 50 13.40 -7.64 -9.56
N GLU A 51 13.91 -7.28 -10.74
CA GLU A 51 14.50 -8.24 -11.69
C GLU A 51 15.75 -8.94 -11.14
N LYS A 52 16.55 -8.25 -10.33
CA LYS A 52 17.71 -8.86 -9.67
C LYS A 52 17.28 -9.83 -8.58
N LEU A 53 16.25 -9.48 -7.82
CA LEU A 53 15.66 -10.33 -6.80
C LEU A 53 15.11 -11.63 -7.41
N GLU A 54 14.30 -11.51 -8.47
CA GLU A 54 13.73 -12.67 -9.18
C GLU A 54 14.83 -13.62 -9.70
N ARG A 55 15.88 -13.07 -10.32
CA ARG A 55 17.03 -13.87 -10.77
C ARG A 55 17.68 -14.60 -9.59
N ALA A 56 17.95 -13.90 -8.49
CA ALA A 56 18.57 -14.49 -7.32
C ALA A 56 17.73 -15.62 -6.71
N GLU A 57 16.41 -15.45 -6.63
CA GLU A 57 15.48 -16.50 -6.18
C GLU A 57 15.49 -17.71 -7.11
N GLN A 58 15.43 -17.51 -8.43
CA GLN A 58 15.53 -18.59 -9.41
C GLN A 58 16.86 -19.33 -9.30
N PHE A 59 17.98 -18.62 -9.17
CA PHE A 59 19.28 -19.25 -8.96
C PHE A 59 19.31 -20.05 -7.65
N ALA A 60 18.80 -19.50 -6.54
CA ALA A 60 18.75 -20.22 -5.27
C ALA A 60 17.91 -21.49 -5.37
N LEU A 61 16.71 -21.41 -5.94
CA LEU A 61 15.81 -22.55 -6.16
C LEU A 61 16.45 -23.62 -7.06
N ASN A 62 17.05 -23.21 -8.18
CA ASN A 62 17.74 -24.12 -9.11
C ASN A 62 18.98 -24.79 -8.49
N ASN A 63 19.63 -24.14 -7.51
CA ASN A 63 20.74 -24.75 -6.78
C ASN A 63 20.25 -25.71 -5.69
N VAL A 64 19.04 -25.50 -5.13
CA VAL A 64 18.41 -26.42 -4.16
C VAL A 64 17.90 -27.69 -4.84
N GLU A 65 17.38 -27.62 -6.07
CA GLU A 65 16.97 -28.82 -6.83
C GLU A 65 18.14 -29.71 -7.31
N LYS A 66 19.37 -29.17 -7.32
CA LYS A 66 20.56 -29.88 -7.81
C LYS A 66 21.39 -30.57 -6.71
N VAL A 67 20.95 -30.50 -5.45
CA VAL A 67 21.54 -31.18 -4.29
C VAL A 67 20.66 -32.35 -3.89
#